data_AF-A0AA88RTT3-F1
#
_entry.id   AF-A0AA88RTT3-F1
#
_cell.length_a   1.000
_cell.length_b   1.000
_cell.length_c   1.000
_cell.angle_alpha   90.00
_cell.angle_beta   90.00
_cell.angle_gamma   90.00
#
_symmetry.space_group_name_H-M   'P 1'
#
loop_
_entity.id
_entity.type
_entity.pdbx_description
1 polymer ?
#
loop_
_entity_poly.entity_id
_entity_poly.type
_entity_poly.pdbx_seq_one_letter_code
_entity_poly.pdbx_strand_id
1 'polypeptide(L)'
;MAIHTDYKDNRKAVESICPENMEDVRFLFKRIACLFLLLQLFWAAKVMAFKVDTIAFGKGFNPLFGHGNLVRSSDDKTVHLHLNQYTGMGSSLKLLFN
;
A
#
# COMPACT_ATOMS: atom_id res chain seq x y z
N MET A 1 -25.68 -14.03 62.47
CA MET A 1 -24.24 -14.23 62.21
C MET A 1 -24.04 -14.93 60.87
N ALA A 2 -24.46 -14.30 59.77
CA ALA A 2 -24.43 -14.88 58.41
C ALA A 2 -24.05 -13.84 57.33
N ILE A 3 -24.30 -12.56 57.61
CA ILE A 3 -24.02 -11.45 56.68
C ILE A 3 -22.51 -11.13 56.62
N HIS A 4 -21.78 -11.33 57.72
CA HIS A 4 -20.34 -11.04 57.77
C HIS A 4 -19.48 -12.08 57.01
N THR A 5 -19.97 -13.31 56.86
CA THR A 5 -19.32 -14.35 56.07
C THR A 5 -19.50 -14.10 54.57
N ASP A 6 -20.68 -13.65 54.16
CA ASP A 6 -21.00 -13.32 52.76
C ASP A 6 -20.15 -12.15 52.22
N TYR A 7 -19.99 -11.08 53.00
CA TYR A 7 -19.13 -9.95 52.61
C TYR A 7 -17.67 -10.35 52.40
N LYS A 8 -17.16 -11.28 53.22
CA LYS A 8 -15.76 -11.71 53.17
C LYS A 8 -15.49 -12.66 51.99
N ASP A 9 -16.49 -13.44 51.61
CA ASP A 9 -16.39 -14.35 50.47
C ASP A 9 -16.46 -13.59 49.14
N ASN A 10 -17.40 -12.64 49.05
CA ASN A 10 -17.52 -11.74 47.89
C ASN A 10 -16.29 -10.85 47.70
N ARG A 11 -15.61 -10.43 48.77
CA ARG A 11 -14.35 -9.68 48.66
C ARG A 11 -13.23 -10.51 48.03
N LYS A 12 -13.11 -11.80 48.37
CA LYS A 12 -12.09 -12.67 47.79
C LYS A 12 -12.34 -12.96 46.32
N ALA A 13 -13.61 -13.09 45.93
CA ALA A 13 -13.98 -13.23 44.53
C ALA A 13 -13.57 -11.99 43.72
N VAL A 14 -13.81 -10.79 44.25
CA VAL A 14 -13.42 -9.51 43.62
C VAL A 14 -11.90 -9.35 43.53
N GLU A 15 -11.15 -9.72 44.56
CA GLU A 15 -9.67 -9.67 44.55
C GLU A 15 -9.06 -10.67 43.55
N SER A 16 -9.73 -11.78 43.22
CA SER A 16 -9.28 -12.75 42.20
C SER A 16 -9.49 -12.29 40.74
N ILE A 17 -10.37 -11.31 40.53
CA ILE A 17 -10.68 -10.77 39.19
C ILE A 17 -9.64 -9.72 38.78
N CYS A 18 -8.96 -9.10 39.74
CA CYS A 18 -7.82 -8.24 39.46
C CYS A 18 -6.59 -9.11 39.19
N PRO A 19 -5.95 -9.01 38.01
CA PRO A 19 -4.73 -9.77 37.74
C PRO A 19 -3.65 -9.31 38.74
N GLU A 20 -3.30 -10.20 39.67
CA GLU A 20 -2.31 -9.99 40.74
C GLU A 20 -0.93 -9.61 40.20
N ASN A 21 -0.67 -9.92 38.92
CA ASN A 21 0.62 -9.75 38.30
C ASN A 21 0.58 -8.82 37.07
N MET A 22 0.93 -7.55 37.30
CA MET A 22 1.07 -6.56 36.22
C MET A 22 2.16 -6.93 35.19
N GLU A 23 3.07 -7.86 35.49
CA GLU A 23 4.08 -8.36 34.55
C GLU A 23 3.46 -9.18 33.41
N ASP A 24 2.42 -9.94 33.70
CA ASP A 24 1.77 -10.83 32.74
C ASP A 24 1.00 -10.04 31.68
N VAL A 25 0.30 -8.98 32.12
CA VAL A 25 -0.36 -8.02 31.24
C VAL A 25 0.65 -7.29 30.35
N ARG A 26 1.80 -6.90 30.91
CA ARG A 26 2.91 -6.30 30.13
C ARG A 26 3.50 -7.27 29.12
N PHE A 27 3.63 -8.54 29.48
CA PHE A 27 4.15 -9.59 28.61
C PHE A 27 3.19 -9.86 27.45
N LEU A 28 1.90 -9.95 27.73
CA LEU A 28 0.85 -10.09 26.71
C LEU A 28 0.82 -8.89 25.76
N PHE A 29 0.90 -7.66 26.30
CA PHE A 29 0.93 -6.44 25.49
C PHE A 29 2.16 -6.39 24.57
N LYS A 30 3.34 -6.81 25.05
CA LYS A 30 4.54 -6.94 24.22
C LYS A 30 4.36 -7.94 23.09
N ARG A 31 3.77 -9.12 23.36
CA ARG A 31 3.52 -10.14 22.34
C ARG A 31 2.56 -9.64 21.26
N ILE A 32 1.47 -9.00 21.68
CA ILE A 32 0.49 -8.40 20.76
C ILE A 32 1.16 -7.31 19.92
N ALA A 33 1.93 -6.41 20.53
CA ALA A 33 2.67 -5.37 19.82
C ALA A 33 3.65 -5.96 18.80
N CYS A 34 4.39 -7.03 19.15
CA CYS A 34 5.26 -7.73 18.21
C CYS A 34 4.48 -8.33 17.04
N LEU A 35 3.33 -8.96 17.28
CA LEU A 35 2.48 -9.52 16.22
C LEU A 35 1.95 -8.43 15.28
N PHE A 36 1.52 -7.29 15.82
CA PHE A 36 1.12 -6.13 15.02
C PHE A 36 2.29 -5.62 14.17
N LEU A 37 3.49 -5.53 14.74
CA LEU A 37 4.69 -5.08 14.01
C LEU A 37 5.05 -6.03 12.86
N LEU A 38 4.97 -7.34 13.09
CA LEU A 38 5.18 -8.35 12.05
C LEU A 38 4.12 -8.29 10.94
N LEU A 39 2.86 -8.03 11.29
CA LEU A 39 1.77 -7.87 10.33
C LEU A 39 1.98 -6.63 9.43
N GLN A 40 2.44 -5.51 10.01
CA GLN A 40 2.78 -4.29 9.25
C GLN A 40 3.93 -4.55 8.26
N LEU A 41 4.98 -5.27 8.68
CA LEU A 41 6.10 -5.64 7.80
C LEU A 41 5.65 -6.55 6.65
N PHE A 42 4.73 -7.49 6.91
CA PHE A 42 4.17 -8.36 5.88
C PHE A 42 3.38 -7.59 4.84
N TRP A 43 2.61 -6.57 5.25
CA TRP A 43 1.86 -5.72 4.32
C TRP A 43 2.78 -4.81 3.50
N ALA A 44 3.80 -4.22 4.13
CA ALA A 44 4.80 -3.40 3.43
C ALA A 44 5.56 -4.20 2.36
N ALA A 45 5.81 -5.49 2.60
CA ALA A 45 6.45 -6.38 1.64
C ALA A 45 5.58 -6.70 0.39
N LYS A 46 4.28 -6.35 0.40
CA LYS A 46 3.34 -6.60 -0.71
C LYS A 46 3.20 -5.45 -1.69
N VAL A 47 4.06 -4.43 -1.63
CA VAL A 47 4.19 -3.45 -2.72
C VAL A 47 4.89 -4.12 -3.90
N MET A 48 4.14 -4.94 -4.63
CA MET A 48 4.55 -5.43 -5.94
C MET A 48 4.35 -4.27 -6.91
N ALA A 49 5.45 -3.72 -7.42
CA ALA A 49 5.40 -2.80 -8.55
C ALA A 49 4.69 -3.54 -9.70
N PHE A 50 3.60 -2.97 -10.22
CA PHE A 50 2.98 -3.50 -11.43
C PHE A 50 4.04 -3.54 -12.53
N LYS A 51 4.45 -4.74 -12.94
CA LYS A 51 5.36 -4.92 -14.05
C LYS A 51 4.59 -4.67 -15.34
N VAL A 52 4.45 -3.40 -15.69
CA VAL A 52 3.94 -2.96 -16.99
C VAL A 52 5.13 -2.92 -17.93
N ASP A 53 5.18 -3.84 -18.88
CA ASP A 53 6.22 -3.84 -19.91
C ASP A 53 6.03 -2.59 -20.78
N THR A 54 7.08 -1.76 -20.82
CA THR A 54 7.09 -0.53 -21.62
C THR A 54 7.35 -0.89 -23.08
N ILE A 55 6.45 -0.50 -23.98
CA ILE A 55 6.64 -0.65 -25.42
C ILE A 55 7.24 0.64 -26.01
N ALA A 56 8.06 0.48 -27.05
CA ALA A 56 8.56 1.59 -27.84
C ALA A 56 7.40 2.34 -28.51
N PHE A 57 7.45 3.67 -28.53
CA PHE A 57 6.40 4.53 -29.04
C PHE A 57 6.01 4.19 -30.49
N GLY A 58 7.00 4.00 -31.37
CA GLY A 58 6.77 3.64 -32.78
C GLY A 58 6.16 2.26 -33.00
N LYS A 59 6.16 1.40 -31.97
CA LYS A 59 5.44 0.11 -32.00
C LYS A 59 3.98 0.26 -31.57
N GLY A 60 3.71 1.10 -30.57
CA GLY A 60 2.39 1.24 -29.96
C GLY A 60 1.51 2.34 -30.54
N PHE A 61 2.10 3.33 -31.20
CA PHE A 61 1.39 4.56 -31.61
C PHE A 61 1.67 4.93 -33.06
N ASN A 62 0.67 5.51 -33.69
CA ASN A 62 0.81 6.17 -34.98
C ASN A 62 0.59 7.69 -34.80
N PRO A 63 1.55 8.54 -35.18
CA PRO A 63 1.35 9.99 -35.12
C PRO A 63 0.25 10.41 -36.09
N LEU A 64 -0.70 11.22 -35.61
CA LEU A 64 -1.84 11.70 -36.41
C LEU A 64 -1.50 13.02 -37.11
N PHE A 65 -0.84 13.93 -36.40
CA PHE A 65 -0.37 15.22 -36.92
C PHE A 65 0.73 15.78 -36.01
N GLY A 66 1.47 16.80 -36.48
CA GLY A 66 2.48 17.46 -35.66
C GLY A 66 3.80 16.70 -35.52
N HIS A 67 4.23 15.95 -36.55
CA HIS A 67 5.48 15.17 -36.51
C HIS A 67 6.73 15.99 -36.12
N GLY A 68 6.78 17.28 -36.47
CA GLY A 68 7.86 18.19 -36.07
C GLY A 68 7.84 18.62 -34.60
N ASN A 69 6.74 18.34 -33.89
CA ASN A 69 6.54 18.67 -32.48
C ASN A 69 6.84 17.48 -31.55
N LEU A 70 7.33 16.37 -32.11
CA LEU A 70 7.65 15.13 -31.39
C LEU A 70 9.16 14.94 -31.33
N VAL A 71 9.73 15.00 -30.13
CA VAL A 71 11.12 14.62 -29.89
C VAL A 71 11.13 13.30 -29.14
N ARG A 72 11.78 12.29 -29.72
CA ARG A 72 11.86 10.95 -29.14
C ARG A 72 13.22 10.73 -28.50
N SER A 73 13.24 10.06 -27.36
CA SER A 73 14.49 9.52 -26.79
C SER A 73 15.08 8.48 -27.73
N SER A 74 16.39 8.26 -27.67
CA SER A 74 17.07 7.29 -28.54
C SER A 74 16.57 5.85 -28.36
N ASP A 75 15.99 5.53 -27.20
CA ASP A 75 15.39 4.22 -26.91
C ASP A 75 13.89 4.13 -27.27
N ASP A 76 13.30 5.21 -27.79
CA ASP A 76 11.90 5.32 -28.21
C ASP A 76 10.89 5.05 -27.07
N LYS A 77 11.33 5.03 -25.81
CA LYS A 77 10.48 4.81 -24.63
C LYS A 77 9.92 6.10 -24.03
N THR A 78 10.51 7.23 -24.35
CA THR A 78 10.08 8.54 -23.89
C THR A 78 9.87 9.46 -25.08
N VAL A 79 8.80 10.24 -25.00
CA VAL A 79 8.42 11.20 -26.03
C VAL A 79 8.18 12.54 -25.35
N HIS A 80 8.82 13.56 -25.87
CA HIS A 80 8.57 14.95 -25.49
C HIS A 80 7.75 15.62 -26.57
N LEU A 81 6.72 16.32 -26.11
CA LEU A 81 5.84 17.06 -26.97
C LEU A 81 6.14 18.55 -26.88
N HIS A 82 6.56 19.14 -27.99
CA HIS A 82 6.84 20.56 -28.10
C HIS A 82 5.63 21.27 -28.71
N LEU A 83 4.71 21.72 -27.84
CA LEU A 83 3.55 22.49 -28.26
C LEU A 83 3.91 23.98 -28.35
N ASN A 84 3.38 24.63 -29.37
CA ASN A 84 3.38 26.09 -29.49
C ASN A 84 2.00 26.57 -29.96
N GLN A 85 1.75 27.88 -29.86
CA GLN A 85 0.47 28.48 -30.23
C GLN A 85 0.09 28.35 -31.72
N TYR A 86 1.03 27.97 -32.57
CA TYR A 86 0.84 27.84 -34.02
C TYR A 86 0.57 26.40 -34.47
N THR A 87 0.88 25.41 -33.63
CA THR A 87 0.82 24.00 -34.01
C THR A 87 0.45 23.09 -32.82
N GLY A 88 -0.54 22.22 -33.04
CA GLY A 88 -0.90 21.15 -32.10
C GLY A 88 -0.16 19.84 -32.40
N MET A 89 -0.40 18.82 -31.58
CA MET A 89 0.03 17.45 -31.87
C MET A 89 -0.92 16.40 -31.29
N GLY A 90 -1.10 15.29 -32.02
CA GLY A 90 -1.88 14.14 -31.60
C GLY A 90 -1.30 12.82 -32.10
N SER A 91 -1.53 11.75 -31.35
CA SER A 91 -1.15 10.37 -31.71
C SER A 91 -2.30 9.43 -31.36
N SER A 92 -2.48 8.37 -32.15
CA SER A 92 -3.45 7.31 -31.88
C SER A 92 -2.74 6.00 -31.55
N LEU A 93 -3.43 5.17 -30.76
CA LEU A 93 -2.99 3.80 -30.52
C LEU A 93 -3.01 3.02 -31.85
N LYS A 94 -1.94 2.28 -32.10
CA LYS A 94 -1.89 1.32 -33.19
C LYS A 94 -2.55 0.04 -32.71
N LEU A 95 -3.74 -0.27 -33.21
CA LEU A 95 -4.34 -1.59 -33.01
C LEU A 95 -3.48 -2.61 -33.75
N LEU A 96 -2.68 -3.35 -32.99
CA LEU A 96 -1.96 -4.52 -33.47
C LEU A 96 -2.95 -5.69 -33.44
N PHE A 97 -3.74 -5.84 -34.50
CA PHE A 97 -4.38 -7.14 -34.76
C PHE A 97 -3.29 -8.08 -35.27
N ASN A 98 -3.06 -9.17 -34.54
CA ASN A 98 -2.28 -10.32 -34.99
C ASN A 98 -3.23 -11.38 -35.52
#